data_AF-A0A7S4UAJ8-F1
#
_entry.id   AF-A0A7S4UAJ8-F1
#
_cell.length_a   1.000
_cell.length_b   1.000
_cell.length_c   1.000
_cell.angle_alpha   90.00
_cell.angle_beta   90.00
_cell.angle_gamma   90.00
#
_symmetry.space_group_name_H-M   'P 1'
#
loop_
_entity.id
_entity.type
_entity.pdbx_description
1 polymer ?
#
loop_
_entity_poly.entity_id
_entity_poly.type
_entity_poly.pdbx_seq_one_letter_code
_entity_poly.pdbx_strand_id
1 'polypeptide(L)'
;PPMAAGPVISLAGLESGPRLLCGHARGEVSAVALPSFQLLCSWRALEGCQVRCLSSARHEGLFLVGSEAGDLQLWQRGCPDDGTLATLQAVDEPDPGQANEGAPLCARGHLCQSSPVANGQQVRGWRCKICGAGRQGERWRCLECQDDICYGCFPLRRLGEKGAADQRESEFANGRWVHVKKHSSMGCAVVSFRDRKHRDQLLSQVSSDPLVLGGICVDVKPHMEKQGDGARLEVPDCLFAGWKQPKEPGACKLLARTLQAHLDCLCDALCPVISLDDD
;
A
#
# COMPACT_ATOMS: atom_id res chain seq x y z
N PRO A 1 26.70 27.41 -21.00
CA PRO A 1 25.90 28.66 -21.13
C PRO A 1 25.19 28.94 -19.81
N PRO A 2 25.07 30.22 -19.38
CA PRO A 2 24.33 30.55 -18.16
C PRO A 2 22.85 30.16 -18.30
N MET A 3 22.26 29.63 -17.24
CA MET A 3 20.84 29.26 -17.23
C MET A 3 19.95 30.50 -17.32
N ALA A 4 18.83 30.40 -18.06
CA ALA A 4 17.83 31.46 -18.16
C ALA A 4 17.23 31.87 -16.80
N ALA A 5 17.18 30.90 -15.87
CA ALA A 5 16.76 31.02 -14.48
C ALA A 5 17.56 32.04 -13.63
N GLY A 6 18.77 32.41 -14.08
CA GLY A 6 19.72 33.20 -13.29
C GLY A 6 20.49 32.33 -12.28
N PRO A 7 21.31 32.97 -11.41
CA PRO A 7 22.15 32.26 -10.46
C PRO A 7 21.33 31.45 -9.45
N VAL A 8 21.91 30.36 -8.98
CA VAL A 8 21.39 29.59 -7.84
C VAL A 8 21.66 30.39 -6.57
N ILE A 9 20.62 30.59 -5.77
CA ILE A 9 20.65 31.39 -4.53
C ILE A 9 20.25 30.60 -3.29
N SER A 10 19.62 29.43 -3.47
CA SER A 10 19.27 28.52 -2.37
C SER A 10 19.36 27.06 -2.83
N LEU A 11 19.63 26.15 -1.87
CA LEU A 11 19.79 24.72 -2.12
C LEU A 11 19.06 23.93 -1.02
N ALA A 12 18.46 22.79 -1.38
CA ALA A 12 17.90 21.84 -0.41
C ALA A 12 18.12 20.39 -0.86
N GLY A 13 18.47 19.52 0.09
CA GLY A 13 18.51 18.07 -0.14
C GLY A 13 17.12 17.46 -0.10
N LEU A 14 16.91 16.38 -0.87
CA LEU A 14 15.71 15.55 -0.78
C LEU A 14 16.04 14.22 -0.09
N GLU A 15 15.15 13.75 0.79
CA GLU A 15 15.35 12.48 1.50
C GLU A 15 15.09 11.26 0.61
N SER A 16 14.30 11.40 -0.48
CA SER A 16 13.89 10.31 -1.37
C SER A 16 14.95 9.90 -2.43
N GLY A 17 16.22 10.20 -2.19
CA GLY A 17 17.35 9.78 -3.01
C GLY A 17 18.45 10.84 -3.18
N PRO A 18 19.54 10.53 -3.90
CA PRO A 18 20.69 11.43 -4.05
C PRO A 18 20.35 12.57 -5.02
N ARG A 19 19.60 13.58 -4.56
CA ARG A 19 19.15 14.71 -5.37
C ARG A 19 19.21 16.01 -4.60
N LEU A 20 19.40 17.08 -5.35
CA LEU A 20 19.46 18.45 -4.87
C LEU A 20 18.37 19.28 -5.57
N LEU A 21 17.63 20.09 -4.81
CA LEU A 21 16.82 21.18 -5.34
C LEU A 21 17.62 22.48 -5.29
N CYS A 22 17.53 23.26 -6.38
CA CYS A 22 18.20 24.54 -6.52
C CYS A 22 17.16 25.63 -6.76
N GLY A 23 17.11 26.65 -5.90
CA GLY A 23 16.28 27.83 -6.07
C GLY A 23 17.05 28.94 -6.76
N HIS A 24 16.43 29.58 -7.75
CA HIS A 24 17.07 30.56 -8.62
C HIS A 24 16.56 32.00 -8.39
N ALA A 25 17.35 32.98 -8.82
CA ALA A 25 17.05 34.40 -8.68
C ALA A 25 15.85 34.89 -9.52
N ARG A 26 15.35 34.11 -10.48
CA ARG A 26 14.16 34.46 -11.29
C ARG A 26 12.95 33.59 -11.00
N GLY A 27 12.88 33.02 -9.80
CA GLY A 27 11.69 32.30 -9.34
C GLY A 27 11.57 30.88 -9.87
N GLU A 28 12.61 30.37 -10.55
CA GLU A 28 12.69 28.98 -10.97
C GLU A 28 13.27 28.10 -9.87
N VAL A 29 12.83 26.84 -9.85
CA VAL A 29 13.40 25.75 -9.07
C VAL A 29 13.84 24.67 -10.03
N SER A 30 15.06 24.15 -9.85
CA SER A 30 15.58 23.03 -10.61
C SER A 30 15.93 21.84 -9.73
N ALA A 31 15.84 20.64 -10.30
CA ALA A 31 16.23 19.40 -9.65
C ALA A 31 17.48 18.83 -10.33
N VAL A 32 18.49 18.50 -9.53
CA VAL A 32 19.78 17.99 -9.99
C VAL A 32 20.04 16.62 -9.35
N ALA A 33 20.43 15.64 -10.17
CA ALA A 33 20.83 14.32 -9.72
C ALA A 33 22.25 14.33 -9.15
N LEU A 34 22.49 13.57 -8.09
CA LEU A 34 23.81 13.30 -7.53
C LEU A 34 24.19 11.82 -7.73
N PRO A 35 25.49 11.51 -7.88
CA PRO A 35 26.63 12.42 -7.87
C PRO A 35 26.93 13.06 -9.24
N SER A 36 26.14 12.78 -10.28
CA SER A 36 26.45 13.20 -11.65
C SER A 36 26.31 14.71 -11.90
N PHE A 37 25.67 15.44 -10.98
CA PHE A 37 25.27 16.84 -11.15
C PHE A 37 24.48 17.09 -12.44
N GLN A 38 23.75 16.09 -12.91
CA GLN A 38 22.92 16.19 -14.09
C GLN A 38 21.62 16.92 -13.75
N LEU A 39 21.32 18.00 -14.48
CA LEU A 39 20.02 18.68 -14.42
C LEU A 39 18.93 17.71 -14.91
N LEU A 40 17.95 17.43 -14.04
CA LEU A 40 16.82 16.56 -14.35
C LEU A 40 15.67 17.36 -14.94
N CYS A 41 15.26 18.44 -14.25
CA CYS A 41 14.18 19.32 -14.69
C CYS A 41 14.31 20.70 -14.04
N SER A 42 13.62 21.69 -14.62
CA SER A 42 13.42 23.03 -14.06
C SER A 42 11.97 23.44 -14.26
N TRP A 43 11.41 24.18 -13.32
CA TRP A 43 10.09 24.77 -13.43
C TRP A 43 10.05 26.13 -12.73
N ARG A 44 9.09 26.97 -13.13
CA ARG A 44 8.89 28.28 -12.52
C ARG A 44 7.91 28.16 -11.36
N ALA A 45 8.41 28.38 -10.15
CA ALA A 45 7.60 28.34 -8.93
C ALA A 45 7.01 29.72 -8.58
N LEU A 46 7.76 30.79 -8.85
CA LEU A 46 7.40 32.16 -8.52
C LEU A 46 7.56 33.06 -9.74
N GLU A 47 6.63 33.98 -9.96
CA GLU A 47 6.70 34.95 -11.06
C GLU A 47 7.34 36.25 -10.58
N GLY A 48 8.44 36.66 -11.21
CA GLY A 48 9.13 37.93 -10.91
C GLY A 48 9.86 37.99 -9.56
N CYS A 49 9.92 36.90 -8.78
CA CYS A 49 10.49 36.89 -7.42
C CYS A 49 11.64 35.88 -7.26
N GLN A 50 12.57 36.14 -6.35
CA GLN A 50 13.67 35.24 -6.01
C GLN A 50 13.20 34.07 -5.11
N VAL A 51 13.73 32.86 -5.33
CA VAL A 51 13.55 31.71 -4.42
C VAL A 51 14.56 31.79 -3.26
N ARG A 52 14.19 32.43 -2.14
CA ARG A 52 15.09 32.67 -1.01
C ARG A 52 15.32 31.45 -0.13
N CYS A 53 14.33 30.58 0.02
CA CYS A 53 14.49 29.36 0.80
C CYS A 53 13.78 28.17 0.16
N LEU A 54 14.36 26.99 0.40
CA LEU A 54 13.82 25.69 0.04
C LEU A 54 13.92 24.79 1.26
N SER A 55 12.88 24.03 1.54
CA SER A 55 12.91 23.03 2.63
C SER A 55 12.16 21.78 2.23
N SER A 56 12.78 20.62 2.38
CA SER A 56 12.06 19.34 2.25
C SER A 56 11.17 19.12 3.46
N ALA A 57 9.93 18.66 3.25
CA ALA A 57 8.97 18.37 4.31
C ALA A 57 9.12 16.94 4.88
N ARG A 58 10.19 16.21 4.54
CA ARG A 58 10.46 14.82 4.96
C ARG A 58 9.36 13.80 4.63
N HIS A 59 8.47 14.17 3.71
CA HIS A 59 7.41 13.34 3.17
C HIS A 59 7.55 13.27 1.65
N GLU A 60 7.10 12.17 1.06
CA GLU A 60 7.41 11.77 -0.32
C GLU A 60 7.23 12.89 -1.35
N GLY A 61 8.35 13.53 -1.71
CA GLY A 61 8.38 14.55 -2.76
C GLY A 61 7.76 15.90 -2.38
N LEU A 62 7.41 16.13 -1.11
CA LEU A 62 6.90 17.42 -0.63
C LEU A 62 8.05 18.36 -0.24
N PHE A 63 7.96 19.62 -0.70
CA PHE A 63 8.92 20.67 -0.34
C PHE A 63 8.26 22.05 -0.33
N LEU A 64 8.78 22.93 0.51
CA LEU A 64 8.37 24.32 0.64
C LEU A 64 9.31 25.22 -0.15
N VAL A 65 8.74 26.23 -0.80
CA VAL A 65 9.44 27.26 -1.57
C VAL A 65 9.06 28.61 -0.97
N GLY A 66 10.04 29.36 -0.46
CA GLY A 66 9.82 30.72 0.07
C GLY A 66 10.41 31.80 -0.83
N SER A 67 9.64 32.86 -1.05
CA SER A 67 10.03 34.01 -1.88
C SER A 67 10.73 35.12 -1.07
N GLU A 68 11.40 36.03 -1.76
CA GLU A 68 11.89 37.28 -1.16
C GLU A 68 10.77 38.23 -0.71
N ALA A 69 9.59 38.13 -1.32
CA ALA A 69 8.43 38.94 -0.95
C ALA A 69 7.69 38.39 0.29
N GLY A 70 8.13 37.25 0.84
CA GLY A 70 7.51 36.61 1.99
C GLY A 70 6.42 35.59 1.65
N ASP A 71 6.26 35.23 0.38
CA ASP A 71 5.33 34.17 -0.04
C ASP A 71 5.89 32.80 0.31
N LEU A 72 4.99 31.87 0.63
CA LEU A 72 5.33 30.48 0.86
C LEU A 72 4.42 29.59 0.02
N GLN A 73 5.01 28.70 -0.76
CA GLN A 73 4.29 27.70 -1.56
C GLN A 73 4.71 26.29 -1.16
N LEU A 74 3.72 25.39 -1.07
CA LEU A 74 3.95 23.96 -0.90
C LEU A 74 3.86 23.26 -2.26
N TRP A 75 4.91 22.55 -2.61
CA TRP A 75 5.03 21.83 -3.86
C TRP A 75 5.14 20.34 -3.59
N GLN A 76 4.48 19.55 -4.42
CA GLN A 76 4.64 18.10 -4.47
C GLN A 76 5.25 17.71 -5.80
N ARG A 77 6.29 16.87 -5.76
CA ARG A 77 6.86 16.27 -6.96
C ARG A 77 5.79 15.41 -7.63
N GLY A 78 5.25 15.90 -8.74
CA GLY A 78 4.44 15.08 -9.64
C GLY A 78 5.24 13.88 -10.14
N CYS A 79 4.57 12.75 -10.33
CA CYS A 79 5.16 11.65 -11.08
C CYS A 79 5.52 12.18 -12.50
N PRO A 80 6.72 11.91 -13.05
CA PRO A 80 7.22 12.54 -14.28
C PRO A 80 6.35 12.40 -15.55
N ASP A 81 5.25 11.65 -15.49
CA ASP A 81 4.35 11.45 -16.63
C ASP A 81 3.21 12.48 -16.75
N ASP A 82 3.05 13.41 -15.80
CA ASP A 82 1.80 14.19 -15.72
C ASP A 82 1.84 15.62 -16.26
N GLY A 83 3.00 16.26 -16.47
CA GLY A 83 3.12 17.56 -17.17
C GLY A 83 2.20 18.72 -16.71
N THR A 84 1.41 18.52 -15.65
CA THR A 84 0.27 19.36 -15.31
C THR A 84 0.49 19.89 -13.90
N LEU A 85 0.67 21.21 -13.81
CA LEU A 85 0.63 21.95 -12.57
C LEU A 85 -0.79 21.84 -12.00
N ALA A 86 -0.96 21.03 -10.96
CA ALA A 86 -2.18 21.05 -10.17
C ALA A 86 -2.23 22.36 -9.38
N THR A 87 -2.85 23.39 -9.95
CA THR A 87 -3.46 24.46 -9.16
C THR A 87 -4.55 23.80 -8.32
N LEU A 88 -4.39 23.80 -7.00
CA LEU A 88 -5.42 23.34 -6.06
C LEU A 88 -6.68 24.21 -6.24
N GLN A 89 -7.57 23.83 -7.15
CA GLN A 89 -8.96 24.22 -7.07
C GLN A 89 -9.63 23.33 -6.02
N ALA A 90 -10.41 23.95 -5.14
CA ALA A 90 -11.22 23.24 -4.16
C ALA A 90 -12.09 22.21 -4.89
N VAL A 91 -11.76 20.93 -4.72
CA VAL A 91 -12.58 19.82 -5.19
C VAL A 91 -13.85 19.81 -4.34
N ASP A 92 -15.01 19.70 -4.99
CA ASP A 92 -16.25 19.35 -4.29
C ASP A 92 -15.97 18.12 -3.43
N GLU A 93 -16.22 18.24 -2.12
CA GLU A 93 -15.99 17.13 -1.22
C GLU A 93 -16.79 15.92 -1.71
N PRO A 94 -16.14 14.76 -1.91
CA PRO A 94 -16.87 13.55 -2.30
C PRO A 94 -17.96 13.31 -1.27
N ASP A 95 -19.20 13.13 -1.74
CA ASP A 95 -20.38 12.94 -0.89
C ASP A 95 -20.05 11.96 0.25
N PRO A 96 -19.91 12.45 1.50
CA PRO A 96 -19.43 11.65 2.62
C PRO A 96 -20.41 10.52 3.01
N GLY A 97 -21.54 10.39 2.31
CA GLY A 97 -22.66 9.52 2.65
C GLY A 97 -22.57 8.06 2.20
N GLN A 98 -21.68 7.66 1.29
CA GLN A 98 -21.58 6.23 0.91
C GLN A 98 -20.46 5.52 1.67
N ALA A 99 -20.72 5.23 2.94
CA ALA A 99 -20.01 4.19 3.65
C ALA A 99 -20.17 2.88 2.86
N ASN A 100 -19.11 2.49 2.15
CA ASN A 100 -19.15 1.32 1.30
C ASN A 100 -19.18 0.07 2.20
N GLU A 101 -20.32 -0.62 2.24
CA GLU A 101 -20.41 -1.94 2.85
C GLU A 101 -19.25 -2.82 2.35
N GLY A 102 -18.47 -3.36 3.26
CA GLY A 102 -17.37 -4.27 2.99
C GLY A 102 -16.00 -3.61 2.87
N ALA A 103 -15.92 -2.29 3.06
CA ALA A 103 -14.66 -1.56 3.11
C ALA A 103 -13.70 -2.16 4.16
N PRO A 104 -12.44 -2.48 3.78
CA PRO A 104 -11.43 -2.96 4.73
C PRO A 104 -10.90 -1.80 5.58
N LEU A 105 -10.31 -2.12 6.73
CA LEU A 105 -9.44 -1.18 7.46
C LEU A 105 -7.99 -1.31 6.98
N CYS A 106 -7.24 -0.22 6.95
CA CYS A 106 -5.80 -0.28 6.73
C CYS A 106 -5.06 -0.93 7.92
N ALA A 107 -3.74 -1.11 7.81
CA ALA A 107 -2.93 -1.70 8.89
C ALA A 107 -2.96 -0.89 10.21
N ARG A 108 -3.30 0.40 10.15
CA ARG A 108 -3.48 1.27 11.32
C ARG A 108 -4.91 1.34 11.85
N GLY A 109 -5.84 0.60 11.25
CA GLY A 109 -7.25 0.56 11.67
C GLY A 109 -8.14 1.66 11.09
N HIS A 110 -7.65 2.50 10.17
CA HIS A 110 -8.49 3.50 9.50
C HIS A 110 -9.36 2.87 8.41
N LEU A 111 -10.59 3.34 8.27
CA LEU A 111 -11.52 2.87 7.24
C LEU A 111 -11.04 3.28 5.84
N CYS A 112 -10.87 2.31 4.94
CA CYS A 112 -10.57 2.61 3.55
C CYS A 112 -11.84 3.03 2.81
N GLN A 113 -11.70 3.94 1.84
CA GLN A 113 -12.78 4.33 0.95
C GLN A 113 -12.56 3.72 -0.43
N SER A 114 -13.65 3.41 -1.13
CA SER A 114 -13.54 3.11 -2.56
C SER A 114 -13.01 4.37 -3.23
N SER A 115 -11.84 4.26 -3.86
CA SER A 115 -11.34 5.32 -4.72
C SER A 115 -11.64 4.86 -6.15
N PRO A 116 -12.79 5.27 -6.72
CA PRO A 116 -12.90 5.27 -8.16
C PRO A 116 -11.81 6.22 -8.65
N VAL A 117 -11.09 5.79 -9.68
CA VAL A 117 -10.38 6.63 -10.64
C VAL A 117 -10.32 8.12 -10.25
N ALA A 118 -9.25 8.56 -9.58
CA ALA A 118 -9.14 9.94 -9.11
C ALA A 118 -9.39 10.92 -10.28
N ASN A 119 -10.44 11.73 -10.18
CA ASN A 119 -10.79 12.77 -11.15
C ASN A 119 -11.06 12.27 -12.59
N GLY A 120 -11.55 11.04 -12.78
CA GLY A 120 -11.77 10.49 -14.12
C GLY A 120 -10.49 10.16 -14.89
N GLN A 121 -9.32 10.39 -14.28
CA GLN A 121 -8.03 9.90 -14.78
C GLN A 121 -7.68 8.57 -14.12
N GLN A 122 -7.59 7.53 -14.96
CA GLN A 122 -7.20 6.17 -14.56
C GLN A 122 -5.90 6.22 -13.77
N VAL A 123 -5.95 5.93 -12.45
CA VAL A 123 -4.76 5.98 -11.61
C VAL A 123 -3.75 4.99 -12.17
N ARG A 124 -2.64 5.52 -12.70
CA ARG A 124 -1.59 4.74 -13.36
C ARG A 124 -0.74 4.05 -12.31
N GLY A 125 -1.01 2.76 -12.12
CA GLY A 125 -0.16 1.87 -11.32
C GLY A 125 -0.21 2.16 -9.82
N TRP A 126 -0.64 1.20 -9.03
CA TRP A 126 -0.50 1.22 -7.57
C TRP A 126 -0.21 -0.19 -7.08
N ARG A 127 0.31 -0.31 -5.86
CA ARG A 127 0.65 -1.59 -5.27
C ARG A 127 -0.27 -1.90 -4.11
N CYS A 128 -0.93 -3.05 -4.16
CA CYS A 128 -1.76 -3.50 -3.05
C CYS A 128 -0.88 -3.74 -1.82
N LYS A 129 -1.21 -3.10 -0.69
CA LYS A 129 -0.49 -3.27 0.59
C LYS A 129 -0.57 -4.69 1.15
N ILE A 130 -1.59 -5.46 0.74
CA ILE A 130 -1.88 -6.78 1.30
C ILE A 130 -1.23 -7.89 0.49
N CYS A 131 -1.44 -7.90 -0.84
CA CYS A 131 -0.90 -8.95 -1.72
C CYS A 131 0.32 -8.51 -2.53
N GLY A 132 0.82 -7.29 -2.34
CA GLY A 132 1.99 -6.77 -3.06
C GLY A 132 1.82 -6.60 -4.56
N ALA A 133 0.69 -6.99 -5.16
CA ALA A 133 0.48 -6.96 -6.60
C ALA A 133 0.39 -5.52 -7.12
N GLY A 134 1.09 -5.24 -8.23
CA GLY A 134 0.88 -4.05 -9.04
C GLY A 134 -0.47 -4.12 -9.75
N ARG A 135 -1.27 -3.06 -9.67
CA ARG A 135 -2.64 -2.98 -10.18
C ARG A 135 -2.85 -1.63 -10.87
N GLN A 136 -3.89 -1.55 -11.69
CA GLN A 136 -4.39 -0.31 -12.28
C GLN A 136 -5.89 -0.22 -11.99
N GLY A 137 -6.45 0.99 -12.05
CA GLY A 137 -7.88 1.21 -11.85
C GLY A 137 -8.30 1.24 -10.38
N GLU A 138 -9.50 0.73 -10.10
CA GLU A 138 -10.20 0.90 -8.81
C GLU A 138 -9.52 0.16 -7.64
N ARG A 139 -9.65 0.74 -6.45
CA ARG A 139 -9.05 0.22 -5.22
C ARG A 139 -9.77 0.76 -3.99
N TRP A 140 -9.51 0.11 -2.87
CA TRP A 140 -9.68 0.71 -1.56
C TRP A 140 -8.48 1.59 -1.26
N ARG A 141 -8.69 2.85 -0.89
CA ARG A 141 -7.64 3.77 -0.46
C ARG A 141 -7.92 4.25 0.96
N CYS A 142 -6.94 4.11 1.84
CA CYS A 142 -6.96 4.78 3.13
C CYS A 142 -6.57 6.24 2.92
N LEU A 143 -7.46 7.20 3.19
CA LEU A 143 -7.14 8.62 3.00
C LEU A 143 -6.09 9.13 4.01
N GLU A 144 -6.02 8.51 5.19
CA GLU A 144 -5.07 8.88 6.23
C GLU A 144 -3.67 8.31 6.00
N CYS A 145 -3.56 7.03 5.64
CA CYS A 145 -2.28 6.35 5.45
C CYS A 145 -1.80 6.35 4.00
N GLN A 146 -2.69 6.66 3.06
CA GLN A 146 -2.48 6.48 1.61
C GLN A 146 -2.21 5.02 1.21
N ASP A 147 -2.54 4.05 2.06
CA ASP A 147 -2.47 2.63 1.74
C ASP A 147 -3.53 2.26 0.69
N ASP A 148 -3.11 1.53 -0.34
CA ASP A 148 -3.97 1.01 -1.38
C ASP A 148 -4.20 -0.50 -1.20
N ILE A 149 -5.45 -0.94 -1.26
CA ILE A 149 -5.85 -2.35 -1.13
C ILE A 149 -6.71 -2.74 -2.33
N CYS A 150 -6.40 -3.87 -2.97
CA CYS A 150 -7.11 -4.29 -4.18
C CYS A 150 -8.45 -4.96 -3.91
N TYR A 151 -9.38 -4.80 -4.87
CA TYR A 151 -10.66 -5.51 -4.84
C TYR A 151 -10.51 -7.03 -4.97
N GLY A 152 -9.37 -7.53 -5.46
CA GLY A 152 -9.04 -8.95 -5.37
C GLY A 152 -8.90 -9.43 -3.92
N CYS A 153 -8.27 -8.63 -3.05
CA CYS A 153 -8.12 -8.91 -1.62
C CYS A 153 -9.44 -8.66 -0.86
N PHE A 154 -10.16 -7.62 -1.23
CA PHE A 154 -11.43 -7.26 -0.58
C PHE A 154 -12.43 -6.82 -1.64
N PRO A 155 -13.29 -7.72 -2.14
CA PRO A 155 -14.23 -7.38 -3.20
C PRO A 155 -15.16 -6.24 -2.82
N LEU A 156 -15.31 -5.28 -3.72
CA LEU A 156 -16.37 -4.29 -3.62
C LEU A 156 -17.71 -4.99 -3.80
N ARG A 157 -18.59 -4.92 -2.80
CA ARG A 157 -19.95 -5.43 -2.90
C ARG A 157 -20.88 -4.28 -3.19
N ARG A 158 -21.51 -4.28 -4.37
CA ARG A 158 -22.53 -3.28 -4.68
C ARG A 158 -23.83 -3.69 -4.00
N LEU A 159 -24.46 -2.73 -3.31
CA LEU A 159 -25.80 -2.90 -2.72
C LEU A 159 -26.76 -3.45 -3.79
N GLY A 160 -27.30 -4.65 -3.56
CA GLY A 160 -28.27 -5.29 -4.46
C GLY A 160 -27.74 -6.45 -5.31
N GLU A 161 -26.42 -6.66 -5.40
CA GLU A 161 -25.86 -7.83 -6.08
C GLU A 161 -25.98 -9.07 -5.17
N LYS A 162 -27.01 -9.90 -5.38
CA LYS A 162 -27.15 -11.20 -4.70
C LYS A 162 -25.99 -12.11 -5.12
N GLY A 163 -24.96 -12.18 -4.27
CA GLY A 163 -23.70 -12.89 -4.48
C GLY A 163 -23.83 -14.42 -4.57
N ALA A 164 -24.36 -14.91 -5.69
CA ALA A 164 -24.45 -16.34 -5.99
C ALA A 164 -23.09 -16.97 -6.35
N ALA A 165 -22.09 -16.17 -6.76
CA ALA A 165 -20.80 -16.68 -7.23
C ALA A 165 -19.70 -16.79 -6.14
N ASP A 166 -19.86 -16.15 -4.98
CA ASP A 166 -18.75 -15.94 -4.03
C ASP A 166 -18.62 -17.04 -2.94
N GLN A 167 -19.52 -18.03 -2.90
CA GLN A 167 -19.58 -19.00 -1.80
C GLN A 167 -18.73 -20.27 -1.96
N ARG A 168 -18.40 -20.71 -3.18
CA ARG A 168 -17.63 -21.96 -3.39
C ARG A 168 -16.15 -21.76 -3.71
N GLU A 169 -15.79 -20.71 -4.44
CA GLU A 169 -14.37 -20.38 -4.72
C GLU A 169 -13.64 -19.80 -3.49
N SER A 170 -14.34 -19.52 -2.38
CA SER A 170 -13.76 -18.85 -1.21
C SER A 170 -13.23 -19.80 -0.12
N GLU A 171 -13.31 -21.12 -0.32
CA GLU A 171 -12.86 -22.12 0.66
C GLU A 171 -11.40 -22.54 0.47
N PHE A 172 -10.84 -22.45 -0.74
CA PHE A 172 -9.48 -22.89 -1.03
C PHE A 172 -8.71 -21.82 -1.80
N ALA A 173 -7.44 -21.63 -1.47
CA ALA A 173 -6.54 -20.78 -2.23
C ALA A 173 -5.14 -21.39 -2.27
N ASN A 174 -4.64 -21.66 -3.47
CA ASN A 174 -3.31 -22.19 -3.71
C ASN A 174 -2.36 -21.04 -4.06
N GLY A 175 -1.34 -20.86 -3.24
CA GLY A 175 -0.28 -19.87 -3.42
C GLY A 175 1.05 -20.48 -3.85
N ARG A 176 2.05 -19.61 -3.95
CA ARG A 176 3.44 -19.96 -4.22
C ARG A 176 4.07 -20.67 -3.03
N TRP A 177 3.82 -20.20 -1.81
CA TRP A 177 4.43 -20.70 -0.59
C TRP A 177 3.44 -21.43 0.31
N VAL A 178 2.18 -21.01 0.28
CA VAL A 178 1.14 -21.59 1.14
C VAL A 178 -0.10 -22.04 0.37
N HIS A 179 -0.79 -23.03 0.93
CA HIS A 179 -2.14 -23.44 0.55
C HIS A 179 -3.08 -23.15 1.73
N VAL A 180 -4.15 -22.40 1.49
CA VAL A 180 -5.12 -22.02 2.52
C VAL A 180 -6.43 -22.76 2.27
N LYS A 181 -6.88 -23.52 3.27
CA LYS A 181 -8.18 -24.17 3.31
C LYS A 181 -9.03 -23.54 4.43
N LYS A 182 -9.97 -22.68 4.05
CA LYS A 182 -10.92 -22.02 4.95
C LYS A 182 -12.12 -22.92 5.23
N HIS A 183 -12.52 -22.99 6.49
CA HIS A 183 -13.80 -23.55 6.90
C HIS A 183 -14.89 -22.48 6.70
N SER A 184 -15.87 -22.75 5.83
CA SER A 184 -16.84 -21.75 5.36
C SER A 184 -17.65 -21.08 6.47
N SER A 185 -17.90 -21.75 7.59
CA SER A 185 -18.78 -21.26 8.66
C SER A 185 -18.10 -20.66 9.88
N MET A 186 -16.82 -20.97 10.16
CA MET A 186 -16.24 -20.73 11.49
C MET A 186 -15.21 -19.59 11.58
N GLY A 187 -14.92 -18.90 10.47
CA GLY A 187 -13.89 -17.87 10.47
C GLY A 187 -12.52 -18.46 10.81
N CYS A 188 -12.21 -19.64 10.28
CA CYS A 188 -10.91 -20.24 10.46
C CYS A 188 -10.44 -20.91 9.19
N ALA A 189 -9.14 -21.13 9.10
CA ALA A 189 -8.48 -21.83 8.02
C ALA A 189 -7.33 -22.68 8.54
N VAL A 190 -7.03 -23.75 7.81
CA VAL A 190 -5.75 -24.46 7.89
C VAL A 190 -4.87 -23.93 6.77
N VAL A 191 -3.65 -23.55 7.12
CA VAL A 191 -2.65 -23.04 6.18
C VAL A 191 -1.52 -24.06 6.11
N SER A 192 -1.35 -24.71 4.96
CA SER A 192 -0.24 -25.62 4.69
C SER A 192 0.89 -24.89 3.99
N PHE A 193 2.11 -25.03 4.48
CA PHE A 193 3.31 -24.41 3.93
C PHE A 193 4.08 -25.42 3.09
N ARG A 194 4.75 -24.96 2.04
CA ARG A 194 5.69 -25.79 1.27
C ARG A 194 7.01 -26.03 1.98
N ASP A 195 7.38 -25.15 2.90
CA ASP A 195 8.59 -25.26 3.72
C ASP A 195 8.23 -24.93 5.18
N ARG A 196 8.57 -25.85 6.08
CA ARG A 196 8.43 -25.70 7.53
C ARG A 196 9.12 -24.45 8.08
N LYS A 197 10.25 -24.03 7.49
CA LYS A 197 10.99 -22.85 7.97
C LYS A 197 10.15 -21.57 7.87
N HIS A 198 9.40 -21.39 6.78
CA HIS A 198 8.50 -20.24 6.63
C HIS A 198 7.40 -20.24 7.70
N ARG A 199 6.87 -21.42 8.00
CA ARG A 199 5.85 -21.64 9.02
C ARG A 199 6.34 -21.27 10.41
N ASP A 200 7.54 -21.75 10.77
CA ASP A 200 8.14 -21.49 12.09
C ASP A 200 8.57 -20.01 12.24
N GLN A 201 9.10 -19.37 11.18
CA GLN A 201 9.41 -17.94 11.17
C GLN A 201 8.15 -17.08 11.32
N LEU A 202 7.08 -17.40 10.59
CA LEU A 202 5.81 -16.70 10.71
C LEU A 202 5.26 -16.82 12.14
N LEU A 203 5.27 -18.03 12.72
CA LEU A 203 4.86 -18.24 14.11
C LEU A 203 5.67 -17.38 15.10
N SER A 204 6.99 -17.31 14.90
CA SER A 204 7.85 -16.46 15.71
C SER A 204 7.47 -14.98 15.59
N GLN A 205 7.21 -14.49 14.38
CA GLN A 205 6.83 -13.10 14.14
C GLN A 205 5.47 -12.76 14.77
N VAL A 206 4.45 -13.58 14.52
CA VAL A 206 3.08 -13.33 15.00
C VAL A 206 2.92 -13.54 16.51
N SER A 207 3.87 -14.22 17.15
CA SER A 207 3.91 -14.32 18.61
C SER A 207 4.16 -12.97 19.30
N SER A 208 4.85 -12.05 18.61
CA SER A 208 5.14 -10.70 19.10
C SER A 208 4.12 -9.65 18.66
N ASP A 209 3.55 -9.80 17.47
CA ASP A 209 2.64 -8.82 16.88
C ASP A 209 1.47 -9.54 16.18
N PRO A 210 0.20 -9.33 16.57
CA PRO A 210 -0.92 -10.04 15.97
C PRO A 210 -1.03 -9.76 14.46
N LEU A 211 -1.34 -10.81 13.69
CA LEU A 211 -1.59 -10.66 12.26
C LEU A 211 -2.93 -9.92 12.03
N VAL A 212 -2.88 -8.74 11.43
CA VAL A 212 -4.08 -7.93 11.12
C VAL A 212 -4.26 -7.77 9.61
N LEU A 213 -5.40 -8.20 9.08
CA LEU A 213 -5.72 -8.14 7.65
C LEU A 213 -7.04 -7.41 7.41
N GLY A 214 -6.99 -6.23 6.79
CA GLY A 214 -8.21 -5.46 6.54
C GLY A 214 -8.94 -5.04 7.83
N GLY A 215 -8.22 -4.88 8.95
CA GLY A 215 -8.80 -4.67 10.28
C GLY A 215 -9.23 -5.94 11.03
N ILE A 216 -9.08 -7.11 10.42
CA ILE A 216 -9.44 -8.39 11.02
C ILE A 216 -8.21 -8.98 11.70
N CYS A 217 -8.26 -9.11 13.03
CA CYS A 217 -7.23 -9.82 13.78
C CYS A 217 -7.33 -11.33 13.54
N VAL A 218 -6.23 -11.93 13.11
CA VAL A 218 -6.07 -13.34 12.83
C VAL A 218 -5.15 -13.96 13.89
N ASP A 219 -5.71 -14.84 14.70
CA ASP A 219 -4.99 -15.67 15.67
C ASP A 219 -4.35 -16.85 14.93
N VAL A 220 -3.02 -16.92 14.95
CA VAL A 220 -2.24 -17.92 14.23
C VAL A 220 -1.53 -18.82 15.24
N LYS A 221 -1.76 -20.14 15.12
CA LYS A 221 -1.23 -21.16 16.03
C LYS A 221 -0.76 -22.40 15.27
N PRO A 222 0.11 -23.25 15.86
CA PRO A 222 0.41 -24.56 15.29
C PRO A 222 -0.88 -25.36 15.03
N HIS A 223 -0.97 -26.01 13.87
CA HIS A 223 -2.11 -26.87 13.59
C HIS A 223 -1.99 -28.20 14.32
N MET A 224 -3.07 -28.61 14.99
CA MET A 224 -3.16 -29.87 15.72
C MET A 224 -4.20 -30.78 15.08
N GLU A 225 -3.82 -31.98 14.71
CA GLU A 225 -4.70 -33.01 14.15
C GLU A 225 -5.07 -34.05 15.22
N LYS A 226 -6.37 -34.38 15.29
CA LYS A 226 -6.89 -35.38 16.23
C LYS A 226 -6.65 -36.78 15.67
N GLN A 227 -5.89 -37.58 16.42
CA GLN A 227 -5.60 -38.97 16.12
C GLN A 227 -6.76 -39.90 16.54
N GLY A 228 -6.71 -41.16 16.10
CA GLY A 228 -7.75 -42.16 16.37
C GLY A 228 -7.93 -42.51 17.86
N ASP A 229 -6.86 -42.39 18.64
CA ASP A 229 -6.84 -42.55 20.11
C ASP A 229 -7.33 -41.30 20.86
N GLY A 230 -7.66 -40.23 20.15
CA GLY A 230 -8.06 -38.94 20.72
C GLY A 230 -6.90 -38.00 21.05
N ALA A 231 -5.64 -38.44 20.92
CA ALA A 231 -4.48 -37.57 21.06
C ALA A 231 -4.48 -36.48 19.97
N ARG A 232 -3.79 -35.37 20.24
CA ARG A 232 -3.60 -34.29 19.27
C ARG A 232 -2.14 -34.20 18.92
N LEU A 233 -1.81 -34.42 17.65
CA LEU A 233 -0.45 -34.29 17.14
C LEU A 233 -0.33 -33.00 16.31
N GLU A 234 0.77 -32.30 16.50
CA GLU A 234 1.09 -31.14 15.69
C GLU A 234 1.43 -31.58 14.26
N VAL A 235 0.87 -30.90 13.27
CA VAL A 235 1.19 -31.11 11.85
C VAL A 235 2.30 -30.12 11.46
N PRO A 236 3.56 -30.55 11.26
CA PRO A 236 4.72 -29.67 11.21
C PRO A 236 4.69 -28.58 10.14
N ASP A 237 3.98 -28.81 9.04
CA ASP A 237 3.93 -27.88 7.91
C ASP A 237 2.63 -27.08 7.87
N CYS A 238 1.79 -27.19 8.90
CA CYS A 238 0.47 -26.56 8.93
C CYS A 238 0.31 -25.59 10.12
N LEU A 239 -0.42 -24.51 9.87
CA LEU A 239 -0.93 -23.58 10.87
C LEU A 239 -2.44 -23.57 10.90
N PHE A 240 -2.98 -23.31 12.08
CA PHE A 240 -4.37 -22.93 12.25
C PHE A 240 -4.46 -21.41 12.34
N ALA A 241 -5.28 -20.81 11.47
CA ALA A 241 -5.58 -19.38 11.49
C ALA A 241 -7.06 -19.18 11.84
N GLY A 242 -7.35 -18.50 12.94
CA GLY A 242 -8.71 -18.21 13.41
C GLY A 242 -8.97 -16.71 13.50
N TRP A 243 -10.18 -16.26 13.16
CA TRP A 243 -10.61 -14.88 13.29
C TRP A 243 -12.09 -14.81 13.63
N LYS A 244 -12.51 -13.71 14.25
CA LYS A 244 -13.93 -13.46 14.51
C LYS A 244 -14.58 -13.02 13.19
N GLN A 245 -15.56 -13.78 12.69
CA GLN A 245 -16.38 -13.29 11.59
C GLN A 245 -17.30 -12.18 12.11
N PRO A 246 -17.27 -10.99 11.51
CA PRO A 246 -18.25 -9.98 11.85
C PRO A 246 -19.65 -10.47 11.45
N LYS A 247 -20.61 -10.28 12.37
CA LYS A 247 -22.01 -10.72 12.19
C LYS A 247 -22.85 -9.69 11.45
N GLU A 248 -22.37 -8.47 11.37
CA GLU A 248 -23.09 -7.36 10.78
C GLU A 248 -23.19 -7.54 9.25
N PRO A 249 -24.39 -7.34 8.66
CA PRO A 249 -24.54 -7.23 7.21
C PRO A 249 -23.57 -6.20 6.65
N GLY A 250 -22.97 -6.50 5.51
CA GLY A 250 -22.00 -5.61 4.87
C GLY A 250 -20.61 -5.62 5.52
N ALA A 251 -20.39 -6.28 6.66
CA ALA A 251 -19.05 -6.29 7.25
C ALA A 251 -18.02 -7.04 6.37
N CYS A 252 -16.78 -6.54 6.40
CA CYS A 252 -15.68 -7.08 5.63
C CYS A 252 -15.38 -8.54 6.00
N LYS A 253 -15.31 -9.43 5.01
CA LYS A 253 -15.04 -10.87 5.23
C LYS A 253 -13.63 -11.22 4.75
N LEU A 254 -12.86 -11.85 5.61
CA LEU A 254 -11.57 -12.42 5.20
C LEU A 254 -11.78 -13.62 4.25
N LEU A 255 -11.22 -13.53 3.05
CA LEU A 255 -11.27 -14.59 2.04
C LEU A 255 -10.00 -15.44 2.12
N ALA A 256 -10.10 -16.72 1.73
CA ALA A 256 -8.96 -17.63 1.69
C ALA A 256 -7.82 -17.07 0.83
N ARG A 257 -8.13 -16.51 -0.34
CA ARG A 257 -7.16 -15.87 -1.25
C ARG A 257 -6.45 -14.65 -0.65
N THR A 258 -7.12 -13.92 0.23
CA THR A 258 -6.56 -12.72 0.87
C THR A 258 -5.52 -13.13 1.91
N LEU A 259 -5.86 -14.13 2.73
CA LEU A 259 -4.93 -14.73 3.67
C LEU A 259 -3.74 -15.37 2.94
N GLN A 260 -4.01 -16.17 1.90
CA GLN A 260 -2.97 -16.81 1.09
C GLN A 260 -2.01 -15.79 0.48
N ALA A 261 -2.53 -14.76 -0.21
CA ALA A 261 -1.69 -13.79 -0.89
C ALA A 261 -0.83 -12.97 0.10
N HIS A 262 -1.37 -12.65 1.28
CA HIS A 262 -0.60 -11.97 2.31
C HIS A 262 0.53 -12.85 2.86
N LEU A 263 0.23 -14.11 3.17
CA LEU A 263 1.22 -15.05 3.69
C LEU A 263 2.31 -15.35 2.67
N ASP A 264 1.98 -15.45 1.37
CA ASP A 264 2.98 -15.57 0.32
C ASP A 264 3.93 -14.36 0.30
N CYS A 265 3.40 -13.14 0.41
CA CYS A 265 4.24 -11.94 0.48
C CYS A 265 5.14 -11.90 1.73
N LEU A 266 4.65 -12.38 2.88
CA LEU A 266 5.47 -12.51 4.08
C LEU A 266 6.57 -13.55 3.88
N CYS A 267 6.27 -14.69 3.27
CA CYS A 267 7.26 -15.72 2.95
C CYS A 267 8.34 -15.18 1.99
N ASP A 268 7.94 -14.46 0.94
CA ASP A 268 8.89 -13.81 0.01
C ASP A 268 9.82 -12.81 0.74
N ALA A 269 9.34 -12.13 1.78
CA ALA A 269 10.14 -11.18 2.55
C ALA A 269 11.07 -11.87 3.58
N LEU A 270 10.66 -12.99 4.15
CA LEU A 270 11.41 -13.73 5.18
C LEU A 270 12.50 -14.62 4.58
N CYS A 271 12.27 -15.11 3.37
CA CYS A 271 13.24 -15.84 2.57
C CYS A 271 13.35 -15.17 1.22
N PRO A 272 14.15 -14.09 1.09
CA PRO A 272 14.55 -13.62 -0.23
C PRO A 272 15.18 -14.83 -0.89
N VAL A 273 14.52 -15.37 -1.92
CA VAL A 273 15.06 -16.46 -2.71
C VAL A 273 16.42 -15.97 -3.15
N ILE A 274 17.48 -16.47 -2.49
CA ILE A 274 18.81 -16.40 -3.06
C ILE A 274 18.62 -17.25 -4.29
N SER A 275 18.49 -16.61 -5.45
CA SER A 275 18.53 -17.31 -6.71
C SER A 275 19.88 -18.03 -6.69
N LEU A 276 19.85 -19.32 -6.34
CA LEU A 276 20.86 -20.24 -6.77
C LEU A 276 20.56 -20.42 -8.25
N ASP A 277 20.91 -19.41 -9.03
CA ASP A 277 21.00 -19.55 -10.47
C ASP A 277 22.08 -20.61 -10.70
N ASP A 278 21.60 -21.75 -11.18
CA ASP A 278 22.12 -22.47 -12.35
C ASP A 278 23.64 -22.69 -12.39
N ASP A 279 24.05 -23.89 -11.96
CA ASP A 279 25.24 -24.56 -12.51
C ASP A 279 25.08 -24.84 -14.03
#